data_AF-A0A850T8N8-F1
#
_entry.id   AF-A0A850T8N8-F1
#
_cell.length_a   1.000
_cell.length_b   1.000
_cell.length_c   1.000
_cell.angle_alpha   90.00
_cell.angle_beta   90.00
_cell.angle_gamma   90.00
#
_symmetry.space_group_name_H-M   'P 1'
#
loop_
_entity.id
_entity.type
_entity.pdbx_description
1 polymer ?
#
loop_
_entity_poly.entity_id
_entity_poly.type
_entity_poly.pdbx_seq_one_letter_code
_entity_poly.pdbx_strand_id
1 'polypeptide(L)'
;MKKHAILVGINNYSEASGFSPLKFAEKDATDLARVLETRCGFTTEVIVGTQAVYSRIMTVLQQSGAGDVLFWFFAGHGKQVGGKYRLFPFDSAASGYGSILFEDITGFCQKECNYQKVVAAVDACRNVSGARGGPVFEGLSTRDVDLTLSTGTTLEVIYGCTEGEQCWEDKSLNHGVFTYAMLDILENYAGELDTTLLSHKVNDAMRDVHGKLGLGVQQRVRRYYEPSERNRIVLLGPEISDVPSAPPEQDTPVYQLTYVTCPCCGANNQKDKTFLCRECGTDNLCKNHQDPELYICRACKEKRERKAAEELARKAKAENTGNQAQPDGGRVRPPKKGQHNFLKLLFVLGVIAVVIGAGTVLYSNHFEKNENELRAQQEPEGQTQDEAERLAREGVFGKEWKDPKTGMAFVWVPGGTFDMGDTFGDGYKDEKPVHKVTVDGFYMGKYEVTQEEWVKVMKSNPSDFKKGDRYPVENVSWDMIIKQFIPELNKISDQTYRLPTEAEWEYAARSGGKKEKYAGEDDVDALAWYDDNSNGSTHEVGTKAPNGLNLYDMSGNVWEWCEDDWHNNYDGAPDDGTAWMDSPRGADRVVRGGGWYVSAGLVRSASRRRGAPDVRGNVLGFRLVFQAVK
;
A
#
# COMPACT_ATOMS: atom_id res chain seq x y z
N MET A 1 -1.11 3.60 29.75
CA MET A 1 -1.28 3.93 28.32
C MET A 1 -0.04 4.66 27.90
N LYS A 2 0.86 3.99 27.18
CA LYS A 2 2.01 4.61 26.55
C LYS A 2 1.58 5.25 25.24
N LYS A 3 2.33 6.25 24.80
CA LYS A 3 2.14 6.93 23.52
C LYS A 3 3.43 6.75 22.73
N HIS A 4 3.34 6.11 21.58
CA HIS A 4 4.48 5.87 20.69
C HIS A 4 4.25 6.57 19.36
N ALA A 5 5.28 7.18 18.79
CA ALA A 5 5.18 7.76 17.47
C ALA A 5 6.27 7.23 16.55
N ILE A 6 5.91 6.92 15.31
CA ILE A 6 6.83 6.56 14.24
C ILE A 6 6.75 7.67 13.21
N LEU A 7 7.87 8.32 12.91
CA LEU A 7 7.93 9.44 11.99
C LEU A 7 8.91 9.14 10.86
N VAL A 8 8.38 8.93 9.65
CA VAL A 8 9.16 8.62 8.46
C VAL A 8 9.27 9.86 7.59
N GLY A 9 10.50 10.28 7.26
CA GLY A 9 10.77 11.43 6.40
C GLY A 9 11.82 11.10 5.36
N ILE A 10 11.49 11.17 4.07
CA ILE A 10 12.42 10.76 2.98
C ILE A 10 12.69 11.94 2.04
N ASN A 11 13.91 12.49 2.08
CA ASN A 11 14.33 13.51 1.13
C ASN A 11 14.87 12.90 -0.16
N ASN A 12 15.80 11.97 -0.01
CA ASN A 12 16.60 11.45 -1.11
C ASN A 12 16.16 10.05 -1.49
N TYR A 13 15.97 9.86 -2.79
CA TYR A 13 15.71 8.57 -3.43
C TYR A 13 16.80 8.34 -4.47
N SER A 14 17.15 7.08 -4.78
CA SER A 14 18.11 6.81 -5.84
C SER A 14 17.61 7.31 -7.19
N GLU A 15 18.54 7.54 -8.11
CA GLU A 15 18.21 7.88 -9.49
C GLU A 15 17.32 6.82 -10.16
N ALA A 16 17.47 5.54 -9.78
CA ALA A 16 16.69 4.43 -10.30
C ALA A 16 15.20 4.50 -9.90
N SER A 17 14.86 5.20 -8.80
CA SER A 17 13.48 5.36 -8.36
C SER A 17 12.61 6.23 -9.30
N GLY A 18 13.26 7.11 -10.08
CA GLY A 18 12.60 8.12 -10.90
C GLY A 18 11.94 9.26 -10.11
N PHE A 19 12.21 9.39 -8.81
CA PHE A 19 11.71 10.48 -7.97
C PHE A 19 12.71 11.63 -7.88
N SER A 20 12.20 12.87 -7.92
CA SER A 20 13.01 14.05 -7.62
C SER A 20 13.24 14.16 -6.11
N PRO A 21 14.42 14.57 -5.64
CA PRO A 21 14.65 14.80 -4.22
C PRO A 21 13.67 15.82 -3.64
N LEU A 22 13.17 15.53 -2.43
CA LEU A 22 12.47 16.47 -1.57
C LEU A 22 13.49 17.21 -0.68
N LYS A 23 13.08 18.35 -0.11
CA LYS A 23 13.98 19.22 0.64
C LYS A 23 13.81 19.13 2.14
N PHE A 24 12.59 18.89 2.60
CA PHE A 24 12.21 19.09 4.00
C PHE A 24 11.55 17.89 4.64
N ALA A 25 11.23 16.81 3.93
CA ALA A 25 10.61 15.61 4.49
C ALA A 25 11.33 15.03 5.73
N GLU A 26 12.67 14.97 5.72
CA GLU A 26 13.45 14.50 6.90
C GLU A 26 13.35 15.48 8.08
N LYS A 27 13.33 16.79 7.78
CA LYS A 27 13.19 17.85 8.79
C LYS A 27 11.77 17.88 9.36
N ASP A 28 10.76 17.71 8.51
CA ASP A 28 9.35 17.57 8.86
C ASP A 28 9.14 16.45 9.87
N ALA A 29 9.72 15.27 9.62
CA ALA A 29 9.67 14.15 10.56
C ALA A 29 10.39 14.46 11.88
N THR A 30 11.57 15.08 11.81
CA THR A 30 12.38 15.40 13.01
C THR A 30 11.70 16.44 13.91
N ASP A 31 11.20 17.53 13.34
CA ASP A 31 10.59 18.61 14.11
C ASP A 31 9.23 18.21 14.68
N LEU A 32 8.43 17.42 13.93
CA LEU A 32 7.19 16.90 14.45
C LEU A 32 7.42 15.94 15.61
N ALA A 33 8.49 15.14 15.55
CA ALA A 33 8.87 14.24 16.64
C ALA A 33 9.12 15.03 17.92
N ARG A 34 9.95 16.07 17.84
CA ARG A 34 10.24 16.99 18.95
C ARG A 34 8.95 17.55 19.57
N VAL A 35 8.00 17.99 18.76
CA VAL A 35 6.73 18.53 19.25
C VAL A 35 5.87 17.44 19.90
N LEU A 36 5.77 16.26 19.31
CA LEU A 36 5.03 15.13 19.89
C LEU A 36 5.62 14.67 21.23
N GLU A 37 6.95 14.68 21.39
CA GLU A 37 7.62 14.39 22.66
C GLU A 37 7.30 15.45 23.70
N THR A 38 7.57 16.71 23.38
CA THR A 38 7.54 17.82 24.34
C THR A 38 6.13 18.27 24.69
N ARG A 39 5.17 18.14 23.77
CA ARG A 39 3.79 18.64 23.94
C ARG A 39 2.78 17.54 24.14
N CYS A 40 2.96 16.40 23.49
CA CYS A 40 1.97 15.33 23.48
C CYS A 40 2.37 14.13 24.35
N GLY A 41 3.62 14.07 24.82
CA GLY A 41 4.14 13.01 25.68
C GLY A 41 4.35 11.67 24.95
N PHE A 42 4.67 11.71 23.66
CA PHE A 42 5.01 10.52 22.89
C PHE A 42 6.48 10.13 23.09
N THR A 43 6.79 8.84 23.02
CA THR A 43 8.14 8.34 22.72
C THR A 43 8.26 8.18 21.22
N THR A 44 9.25 8.79 20.57
CA THR A 44 9.32 8.84 19.11
C THR A 44 10.45 8.00 18.52
N GLU A 45 10.20 7.43 17.34
CA GLU A 45 11.19 6.80 16.47
C GLU A 45 11.21 7.57 15.14
N VAL A 46 12.30 8.29 14.88
CA VAL A 46 12.47 9.10 13.66
C VAL A 46 13.26 8.34 12.62
N ILE A 47 12.64 8.02 11.50
CA ILE A 47 13.20 7.25 10.40
C ILE A 47 13.44 8.18 9.21
N VAL A 48 14.70 8.46 8.94
CA VAL A 48 15.16 9.26 7.80
C VAL A 48 15.96 8.42 6.83
N GLY A 49 15.84 8.72 5.54
CA GLY A 49 16.45 7.93 4.48
C GLY A 49 15.71 6.62 4.18
N THR A 50 16.10 5.94 3.11
CA THR A 50 15.36 4.80 2.52
C THR A 50 15.73 3.42 3.08
N GLN A 51 16.69 3.37 4.00
CA GLN A 51 17.22 2.13 4.60
C GLN A 51 16.51 1.78 5.91
N ALA A 52 16.42 0.49 6.22
CA ALA A 52 15.85 -0.07 7.45
C ALA A 52 14.43 0.40 7.82
N VAL A 53 13.71 1.09 6.91
CA VAL A 53 12.46 1.78 7.29
C VAL A 53 11.47 0.80 7.89
N TYR A 54 11.26 -0.32 7.20
CA TYR A 54 10.34 -1.35 7.67
C TYR A 54 10.76 -2.00 9.00
N SER A 55 12.04 -2.29 9.18
CA SER A 55 12.51 -3.00 10.37
C SER A 55 12.43 -2.13 11.62
N ARG A 56 12.75 -0.84 11.48
CA ARG A 56 12.62 0.16 12.55
C ARG A 56 11.17 0.37 12.92
N ILE A 57 10.28 0.43 11.93
CA ILE A 57 8.82 0.38 12.13
C ILE A 57 8.45 -0.84 12.99
N MET A 58 8.82 -2.05 12.55
CA MET A 58 8.40 -3.28 13.24
C MET A 58 8.97 -3.39 14.65
N THR A 59 10.18 -2.89 14.88
CA THR A 59 10.81 -2.87 16.22
C THR A 59 9.93 -2.11 17.22
N VAL A 60 9.40 -0.95 16.83
CA VAL A 60 8.48 -0.18 17.67
C VAL A 60 7.17 -0.94 17.87
N LEU A 61 6.60 -1.50 16.80
CA LEU A 61 5.33 -2.22 16.88
C LEU A 61 5.39 -3.47 17.78
N GLN A 62 6.50 -4.20 17.75
CA GLN A 62 6.71 -5.40 18.57
C GLN A 62 6.85 -5.11 20.07
N GLN A 63 7.28 -3.90 20.44
CA GLN A 63 7.49 -3.50 21.84
C GLN A 63 6.21 -2.97 22.52
N SER A 64 5.08 -3.00 21.82
CA SER A 64 3.90 -2.20 22.16
C SER A 64 2.69 -3.03 22.60
N GLY A 65 1.89 -2.49 23.53
CA GLY A 65 0.71 -3.14 24.09
C GLY A 65 -0.61 -2.65 23.48
N ALA A 66 -1.67 -3.45 23.60
CA ALA A 66 -2.96 -3.11 23.01
C ALA A 66 -3.63 -1.86 23.58
N GLY A 67 -3.35 -1.51 24.84
CA GLY A 67 -3.89 -0.31 25.48
C GLY A 67 -3.15 0.99 25.16
N ASP A 68 -2.15 0.97 24.29
CA ASP A 68 -1.31 2.13 23.95
C ASP A 68 -1.88 2.95 22.77
N VAL A 69 -1.28 4.12 22.51
CA VAL A 69 -1.62 4.99 21.35
C VAL A 69 -0.43 5.07 20.40
N LEU A 70 -0.66 4.82 19.11
CA LEU A 70 0.33 4.97 18.06
C LEU A 70 0.05 6.24 17.24
N PHE A 71 1.06 7.08 17.04
CA PHE A 71 1.03 8.17 16.07
C PHE A 71 1.98 7.85 14.92
N TRP A 72 1.46 7.72 13.70
CA TRP A 72 2.23 7.43 12.50
C TRP A 72 2.34 8.68 11.66
N PHE A 73 3.55 9.10 11.29
CA PHE A 73 3.77 10.20 10.37
C PHE A 73 4.59 9.74 9.17
N PHE A 74 4.19 10.19 7.98
CA PHE A 74 4.97 10.02 6.76
C PHE A 74 5.07 11.34 6.00
N ALA A 75 6.29 11.78 5.69
CA ALA A 75 6.60 12.82 4.71
C ALA A 75 7.47 12.23 3.60
N GLY A 76 7.03 12.37 2.35
CA GLY A 76 7.73 11.79 1.22
C GLY A 76 6.90 11.74 -0.06
N HIS A 77 7.36 10.97 -1.05
CA HIS A 77 6.59 10.81 -2.29
C HIS A 77 5.36 9.94 -2.11
N GLY A 78 4.27 10.38 -2.75
CA GLY A 78 3.07 9.60 -2.97
C GLY A 78 2.60 9.74 -4.42
N LYS A 79 2.15 8.66 -5.05
CA LYS A 79 1.62 8.69 -6.42
C LYS A 79 0.65 7.54 -6.67
N GLN A 80 -0.17 7.68 -7.70
CA GLN A 80 -1.01 6.57 -8.18
C GLN A 80 -0.19 5.59 -9.05
N VAL A 81 -0.21 4.30 -8.71
CA VAL A 81 0.34 3.20 -9.54
C VAL A 81 -0.71 2.10 -9.63
N GLY A 82 -1.07 1.68 -10.85
CA GLY A 82 -2.10 0.65 -11.05
C GLY A 82 -3.48 1.05 -10.52
N GLY A 83 -3.84 2.33 -10.62
CA GLY A 83 -5.12 2.85 -10.12
C GLY A 83 -5.19 3.07 -8.61
N LYS A 84 -4.16 2.68 -7.84
CA LYS A 84 -4.13 2.84 -6.37
C LYS A 84 -3.09 3.87 -5.94
N TYR A 85 -3.42 4.70 -4.96
CA TYR A 85 -2.45 5.62 -4.36
C TYR A 85 -1.48 4.85 -3.46
N ARG A 86 -0.18 5.13 -3.61
CA ARG A 86 0.90 4.50 -2.85
C ARG A 86 1.85 5.53 -2.27
N LEU A 87 2.39 5.26 -1.09
CA LEU A 87 3.51 5.95 -0.46
C LEU A 87 4.82 5.23 -0.76
N PHE A 88 5.90 5.98 -0.85
CA PHE A 88 7.22 5.47 -1.20
C PHE A 88 8.19 5.72 -0.04
N PRO A 89 8.15 4.89 1.03
CA PRO A 89 9.07 5.03 2.16
C PRO A 89 10.47 4.49 1.89
N PHE A 90 10.71 3.93 0.71
CA PHE A 90 12.02 3.40 0.33
C PHE A 90 12.22 3.49 -1.16
N ASP A 91 13.40 3.04 -1.56
CA ASP A 91 13.93 3.12 -2.92
C ASP A 91 13.33 2.05 -3.84
N SER A 92 12.01 2.06 -3.96
CA SER A 92 11.31 1.25 -4.95
C SER A 92 11.22 2.04 -6.24
N ALA A 93 11.62 1.44 -7.35
CA ALA A 93 11.31 1.95 -8.68
C ALA A 93 9.82 2.29 -8.81
N ALA A 94 9.49 3.15 -9.77
CA ALA A 94 8.12 3.61 -10.03
C ALA A 94 7.08 2.51 -10.28
N SER A 95 7.48 1.24 -10.28
CA SER A 95 6.68 0.02 -10.40
C SER A 95 5.82 -0.31 -9.18
N GLY A 96 6.12 0.25 -8.00
CA GLY A 96 5.25 0.17 -6.82
C GLY A 96 5.42 -1.07 -5.93
N TYR A 97 6.36 -1.99 -6.18
CA TYR A 97 6.63 -3.03 -5.18
C TYR A 97 7.35 -2.45 -3.97
N GLY A 98 6.79 -2.74 -2.80
CA GLY A 98 7.26 -2.24 -1.53
C GLY A 98 6.79 -0.81 -1.18
N SER A 99 6.33 -0.04 -2.16
CA SER A 99 5.47 1.11 -1.84
C SER A 99 4.30 0.66 -0.93
N ILE A 100 4.02 1.44 0.11
CA ILE A 100 2.91 1.15 1.02
C ILE A 100 1.64 1.68 0.33
N LEU A 101 0.67 0.82 0.03
CA LEU A 101 -0.64 1.29 -0.40
C LEU A 101 -1.19 2.22 0.69
N PHE A 102 -1.78 3.35 0.32
CA PHE A 102 -2.38 4.24 1.32
C PHE A 102 -3.43 3.48 2.19
N GLU A 103 -4.18 2.58 1.54
CA GLU A 103 -5.13 1.65 2.18
C GLU A 103 -4.40 0.57 3.01
N ASP A 104 -3.18 0.18 2.65
CA ASP A 104 -2.36 -0.71 3.47
C ASP A 104 -1.72 0.00 4.66
N ILE A 105 -1.61 1.34 4.75
CA ILE A 105 -1.26 1.95 6.04
C ILE A 105 -2.34 1.61 7.05
N THR A 106 -3.61 1.68 6.62
CA THR A 106 -4.74 1.29 7.44
C THR A 106 -4.76 -0.21 7.71
N GLY A 107 -4.54 -1.05 6.69
CA GLY A 107 -4.45 -2.50 6.84
C GLY A 107 -3.23 -2.98 7.64
N PHE A 108 -2.08 -2.34 7.51
CA PHE A 108 -0.84 -2.59 8.25
C PHE A 108 -1.01 -2.20 9.71
N CYS A 109 -1.57 -1.01 9.95
CA CYS A 109 -1.95 -0.60 11.30
C CYS A 109 -3.04 -1.50 11.91
N GLN A 110 -3.90 -2.12 11.11
CA GLN A 110 -4.92 -3.05 11.61
C GLN A 110 -4.39 -4.48 11.84
N LYS A 111 -3.46 -4.95 11.00
CA LYS A 111 -2.94 -6.33 11.03
C LYS A 111 -1.73 -6.48 11.97
N GLU A 112 -0.82 -5.53 11.92
CA GLU A 112 0.49 -5.61 12.57
C GLU A 112 0.55 -4.87 13.91
N CYS A 113 -0.30 -3.85 14.11
CA CYS A 113 -0.30 -3.12 15.37
C CYS A 113 -1.22 -3.81 16.39
N ASN A 114 -0.66 -4.22 17.52
CA ASN A 114 -1.49 -4.63 18.67
C ASN A 114 -2.29 -3.45 19.24
N TYR A 115 -2.00 -2.20 18.87
CA TYR A 115 -2.63 -0.97 19.34
C TYR A 115 -4.15 -0.91 19.12
N GLN A 116 -4.89 -0.49 20.15
CA GLN A 116 -6.31 -0.17 20.04
C GLN A 116 -6.57 1.26 19.54
N LYS A 117 -5.56 2.14 19.49
CA LYS A 117 -5.72 3.53 19.05
C LYS A 117 -4.56 3.94 18.16
N VAL A 118 -4.86 4.26 16.90
CA VAL A 118 -3.87 4.65 15.89
C VAL A 118 -4.29 5.97 15.24
N VAL A 119 -3.36 6.92 15.18
CA VAL A 119 -3.47 8.18 14.44
C VAL A 119 -2.41 8.18 13.36
N ALA A 120 -2.76 8.42 12.11
CA ALA A 120 -1.81 8.57 11.02
C ALA A 120 -1.92 9.97 10.39
N ALA A 121 -0.79 10.63 10.14
CA ALA A 121 -0.70 11.90 9.43
C ALA A 121 0.22 11.72 8.21
N VAL A 122 -0.25 12.10 7.02
CA VAL A 122 0.43 11.77 5.76
C VAL A 122 0.65 13.02 4.91
N ASP A 123 1.89 13.49 4.85
CA ASP A 123 2.38 14.58 3.99
C ASP A 123 2.97 14.03 2.69
N ALA A 124 2.09 13.59 1.79
CA ALA A 124 2.48 13.00 0.51
C ALA A 124 1.45 13.31 -0.57
N CYS A 125 1.91 13.43 -1.82
CA CYS A 125 1.03 13.68 -2.96
C CYS A 125 0.03 12.52 -3.19
N ARG A 126 -1.15 12.86 -3.71
CA ARG A 126 -2.19 11.91 -4.12
C ARG A 126 -2.62 12.22 -5.56
N ASN A 127 -1.65 12.39 -6.45
CA ASN A 127 -1.90 12.76 -7.85
C ASN A 127 -1.91 11.56 -8.81
N VAL A 128 -2.57 11.74 -9.95
CA VAL A 128 -2.50 10.87 -11.12
C VAL A 128 -1.35 11.39 -11.99
N SER A 129 -0.37 10.53 -12.27
CA SER A 129 0.94 10.79 -12.89
C SER A 129 1.15 12.08 -13.74
N GLY A 130 2.29 12.76 -13.48
CA GLY A 130 3.17 13.25 -14.56
C GLY A 130 2.76 14.47 -15.41
N ALA A 131 1.63 15.12 -15.18
CA ALA A 131 1.25 16.32 -15.94
C ALA A 131 1.35 17.61 -15.10
N ARG A 132 2.20 18.54 -15.51
CA ARG A 132 1.95 19.97 -15.23
C ARG A 132 0.60 20.31 -15.87
N GLY A 133 -0.43 20.52 -15.05
CA GLY A 133 -1.71 21.08 -15.45
C GLY A 133 -2.55 20.20 -16.39
N GLY A 134 -3.52 19.48 -15.84
CA GLY A 134 -4.55 18.78 -16.63
C GLY A 134 -5.70 18.32 -15.73
N PRO A 135 -6.95 18.26 -16.24
CA PRO A 135 -8.16 18.26 -15.43
C PRO A 135 -8.36 16.96 -14.64
N VAL A 136 -8.92 17.15 -13.45
CA VAL A 136 -9.39 16.12 -12.52
C VAL A 136 -10.42 15.22 -13.21
N PHE A 137 -10.19 13.91 -13.21
CA PHE A 137 -11.24 12.92 -13.47
C PHE A 137 -11.90 12.54 -12.15
N GLU A 138 -13.22 12.67 -12.11
CA GLU A 138 -14.08 12.25 -11.00
C GLU A 138 -14.15 10.72 -10.89
N GLY A 139 -14.06 10.22 -9.66
CA GLY A 139 -14.93 9.15 -9.19
C GLY A 139 -14.34 7.75 -9.10
N LEU A 140 -13.80 7.41 -7.93
CA LEU A 140 -14.19 6.20 -7.20
C LEU A 140 -14.39 6.59 -5.73
N SER A 141 -15.62 6.43 -5.26
CA SER A 141 -15.99 6.77 -3.88
C SER A 141 -15.23 5.91 -2.89
N THR A 142 -14.78 6.51 -1.78
CA THR A 142 -14.26 5.85 -0.57
C THR A 142 -15.33 5.06 0.20
N ARG A 143 -16.27 4.44 -0.50
CA ARG A 143 -17.30 3.54 0.05
C ARG A 143 -17.17 2.28 -0.78
N ASP A 144 -16.39 1.32 -0.27
CA ASP A 144 -16.47 -0.12 -0.52
C ASP A 144 -15.18 -0.80 -0.02
N VAL A 145 -14.77 -0.49 1.20
CA VAL A 145 -13.91 -1.41 1.95
C VAL A 145 -14.71 -1.84 3.16
N ASP A 146 -15.37 -2.99 3.04
CA ASP A 146 -16.00 -3.68 4.15
C ASP A 146 -14.87 -4.31 5.00
N LEU A 147 -14.11 -3.45 5.70
CA LEU A 147 -13.08 -3.86 6.64
C LEU A 147 -13.78 -4.11 7.97
N THR A 148 -14.14 -5.35 8.22
CA THR A 148 -14.47 -5.77 9.58
C THR A 148 -13.20 -5.66 10.40
N LEU A 149 -13.03 -4.53 11.10
CA LEU A 149 -11.97 -4.32 12.09
C LEU A 149 -11.88 -5.55 13.01
N SER A 150 -10.65 -5.96 13.37
CA SER A 150 -10.46 -6.75 14.58
C SER A 150 -11.16 -6.01 15.71
N THR A 151 -12.09 -6.67 16.38
CA THR A 151 -13.02 -6.07 17.35
C THR A 151 -12.30 -5.21 18.40
N GLY A 152 -12.21 -3.89 18.20
CA GLY A 152 -11.75 -2.94 19.24
C GLY A 152 -10.73 -1.86 18.86
N THR A 153 -10.18 -1.82 17.64
CA THR A 153 -9.21 -0.76 17.24
C THR A 153 -9.90 0.49 16.67
N THR A 154 -9.51 1.67 17.14
CA THR A 154 -9.86 2.99 16.59
C THR A 154 -8.71 3.49 15.72
N LEU A 155 -8.97 3.76 14.44
CA LEU A 155 -8.01 4.28 13.47
C LEU A 155 -8.46 5.63 12.93
N GLU A 156 -7.57 6.62 12.95
CA GLU A 156 -7.80 7.93 12.36
C GLU A 156 -6.66 8.33 11.44
N VAL A 157 -6.97 8.85 10.25
CA VAL A 157 -5.97 9.27 9.27
C VAL A 157 -6.23 10.71 8.83
N ILE A 158 -5.19 11.54 8.82
CA ILE A 158 -5.19 12.93 8.38
C ILE A 158 -4.23 13.05 7.17
N TYR A 159 -4.80 13.18 5.98
CA TYR A 159 -4.05 13.38 4.75
C TYR A 159 -3.79 14.87 4.52
N GLY A 160 -2.56 15.20 4.14
CA GLY A 160 -2.15 16.56 3.80
C GLY A 160 -2.85 17.10 2.55
N CYS A 161 -3.29 16.25 1.63
CA CYS A 161 -4.01 16.67 0.41
C CYS A 161 -5.21 15.75 0.08
N THR A 162 -6.14 16.25 -0.74
CA THR A 162 -7.23 15.42 -1.29
C THR A 162 -6.76 14.61 -2.51
N GLU A 163 -7.61 13.73 -3.03
CA GLU A 163 -7.34 12.94 -4.23
C GLU A 163 -7.17 13.86 -5.45
N GLY A 164 -6.19 13.54 -6.28
CA GLY A 164 -5.73 14.35 -7.40
C GLY A 164 -4.78 15.50 -7.03
N GLU A 165 -4.55 15.78 -5.75
CA GLU A 165 -3.75 16.92 -5.31
C GLU A 165 -2.29 16.57 -4.94
N GLN A 166 -1.47 17.60 -4.78
CA GLN A 166 -0.06 17.51 -4.39
C GLN A 166 0.15 18.18 -3.03
N CYS A 167 1.11 17.66 -2.26
CA CYS A 167 1.63 18.32 -1.08
C CYS A 167 2.83 19.20 -1.47
N TRP A 168 2.91 20.40 -0.91
CA TRP A 168 3.90 21.41 -1.29
C TRP A 168 5.00 21.56 -0.25
N GLU A 169 6.24 21.72 -0.72
CA GLU A 169 7.38 22.17 0.08
C GLU A 169 7.72 23.62 -0.25
N ASP A 170 7.83 24.48 0.77
CA ASP A 170 8.17 25.88 0.59
C ASP A 170 9.43 26.27 1.37
N LYS A 171 10.37 26.93 0.68
CA LYS A 171 11.65 27.32 1.28
C LYS A 171 11.52 28.36 2.39
N SER A 172 10.53 29.24 2.32
CA SER A 172 10.31 30.27 3.33
C SER A 172 9.72 29.69 4.62
N LEU A 173 8.97 28.58 4.51
CA LEU A 173 8.49 27.83 5.65
C LEU A 173 9.55 26.88 6.22
N ASN A 174 10.54 26.49 5.40
CA ASN A 174 11.54 25.48 5.75
C ASN A 174 10.92 24.11 6.08
N HIS A 175 9.77 23.82 5.48
CA HIS A 175 8.87 22.70 5.77
C HIS A 175 7.92 22.42 4.60
N GLY A 176 7.30 21.22 4.61
CA GLY A 176 6.04 20.97 3.91
C GLY A 176 4.91 21.87 4.44
N VAL A 177 4.02 22.37 3.59
CA VAL A 177 2.93 23.28 4.00
C VAL A 177 1.98 22.62 5.00
N PHE A 178 1.69 21.33 4.82
CA PHE A 178 0.88 20.57 5.77
C PHE A 178 1.61 20.37 7.10
N THR A 179 2.87 19.94 7.07
CA THR A 179 3.65 19.73 8.29
C THR A 179 3.85 21.04 9.06
N TYR A 180 4.15 22.14 8.39
CA TYR A 180 4.23 23.47 9.02
C TYR A 180 2.94 23.83 9.77
N ALA A 181 1.79 23.63 9.14
CA ALA A 181 0.50 23.90 9.78
C ALA A 181 0.23 22.97 10.98
N MET A 182 0.68 21.71 10.91
CA MET A 182 0.55 20.77 12.02
C MET A 182 1.44 21.13 13.21
N LEU A 183 2.70 21.55 12.95
CA LEU A 183 3.62 22.06 13.96
C LEU A 183 3.04 23.28 14.68
N ASP A 184 2.58 24.29 13.92
CA ASP A 184 1.98 25.51 14.49
C ASP A 184 0.81 25.19 15.43
N ILE A 185 -0.09 24.29 15.03
CA ILE A 185 -1.23 23.91 15.88
C ILE A 185 -0.78 23.13 17.12
N LEU A 186 0.10 22.13 16.99
CA LEU A 186 0.53 21.33 18.13
C LEU A 186 1.38 22.14 19.13
N GLU A 187 2.17 23.10 18.66
CA GLU A 187 2.96 24.00 19.50
C GLU A 187 2.11 25.12 20.13
N ASN A 188 1.16 25.69 19.41
CA ASN A 188 0.50 26.91 19.90
C ASN A 188 -0.91 26.68 20.45
N TYR A 189 -1.45 25.46 20.35
CA TYR A 189 -2.79 25.20 20.87
C TYR A 189 -2.81 25.08 22.40
N ALA A 190 -3.49 26.02 23.04
CA ALA A 190 -3.82 26.00 24.45
C ALA A 190 -5.20 25.36 24.64
N GLY A 191 -5.23 24.09 25.05
CA GLY A 191 -6.45 23.37 25.40
C GLY A 191 -6.44 21.89 24.99
N GLU A 192 -7.52 21.19 25.34
CA GLU A 192 -7.71 19.79 24.96
C GLU A 192 -7.79 19.66 23.43
N LEU A 193 -6.85 18.92 22.85
CA LEU A 193 -6.76 18.74 21.40
C LEU A 193 -6.99 17.28 21.05
N ASP A 194 -8.16 16.98 20.52
CA ASP A 194 -8.43 15.71 19.86
C ASP A 194 -8.09 15.77 18.36
N THR A 195 -8.01 14.60 17.73
CA THR A 195 -7.73 14.42 16.30
C THR A 195 -8.77 15.07 15.38
N THR A 196 -10.04 15.20 15.79
CA THR A 196 -11.06 15.91 15.02
C THR A 196 -10.72 17.40 14.96
N LEU A 197 -10.46 17.99 16.12
CA LEU A 197 -10.14 19.40 16.26
C LEU A 197 -8.79 19.74 15.62
N LEU A 198 -7.79 18.85 15.75
CA LEU A 198 -6.51 18.97 15.04
C LEU A 198 -6.74 19.07 13.53
N SER A 199 -7.48 18.14 12.94
CA SER A 199 -7.69 18.13 11.48
C SER A 199 -8.36 19.42 10.96
N HIS A 200 -9.33 19.96 11.70
CA HIS A 200 -9.99 21.22 11.35
C HIS A 200 -9.03 22.40 11.45
N LYS A 201 -8.27 22.49 12.54
CA LYS A 201 -7.31 23.59 12.76
C LYS A 201 -6.17 23.59 11.76
N VAL A 202 -5.64 22.42 11.43
CA VAL A 202 -4.60 22.28 10.40
C VAL A 202 -5.14 22.70 9.04
N ASN A 203 -6.37 22.30 8.69
CA ASN A 203 -6.99 22.72 7.43
C ASN A 203 -7.17 24.25 7.34
N ASP A 204 -7.55 24.90 8.44
CA ASP A 204 -7.67 26.37 8.49
C ASP A 204 -6.30 27.05 8.41
N ALA A 205 -5.30 26.56 9.14
CA ALA A 205 -3.92 27.07 9.08
C ALA A 205 -3.32 26.94 7.67
N MET A 206 -3.55 25.80 7.01
CA MET A 206 -3.12 25.59 5.63
C MET A 206 -3.75 26.60 4.67
N ARG A 207 -5.05 26.89 4.79
CA ARG A 207 -5.71 27.91 3.95
C ARG A 207 -5.06 29.28 4.10
N ASP A 208 -4.70 29.67 5.32
CA ASP A 208 -3.99 30.92 5.60
C ASP A 208 -2.58 30.92 4.98
N VAL A 209 -1.83 29.83 5.13
CA VAL A 209 -0.47 29.69 4.53
C VAL A 209 -0.52 29.75 3.00
N HIS A 210 -1.46 29.05 2.37
CA HIS A 210 -1.65 29.10 0.91
C HIS A 210 -1.96 30.51 0.42
N GLY A 211 -2.83 31.24 1.16
CA GLY A 211 -3.16 32.63 0.84
C GLY A 211 -1.94 33.55 0.91
N LYS A 212 -1.04 33.35 1.89
CA LYS A 212 0.20 34.12 2.04
C LYS A 212 1.23 33.81 0.96
N LEU A 213 1.38 32.53 0.60
CA LEU A 213 2.35 32.08 -0.40
C LEU A 213 1.86 32.30 -1.84
N GLY A 214 0.60 32.67 -2.05
CA GLY A 214 0.04 32.86 -3.39
C GLY A 214 -0.06 31.57 -4.20
N LEU A 215 -0.17 30.42 -3.53
CA LEU A 215 -0.28 29.11 -4.19
C LEU A 215 -1.63 29.00 -4.91
N GLY A 216 -1.61 28.90 -6.24
CA GLY A 216 -2.80 28.98 -7.10
C GLY A 216 -3.78 27.81 -7.04
N VAL A 217 -3.46 26.72 -6.32
CA VAL A 217 -4.32 25.55 -6.08
C VAL A 217 -4.30 25.24 -4.59
N GLN A 218 -5.45 25.23 -3.93
CA GLN A 218 -5.54 24.93 -2.49
C GLN A 218 -5.35 23.43 -2.22
N GLN A 219 -4.25 23.08 -1.55
CA GLN A 219 -4.10 21.78 -0.89
C GLN A 219 -5.13 21.69 0.24
N ARG A 220 -5.99 20.66 0.24
CA ARG A 220 -7.03 20.47 1.26
C ARG A 220 -6.75 19.26 2.14
N VAL A 221 -6.91 19.42 3.45
CA VAL A 221 -6.77 18.30 4.40
C VAL A 221 -7.98 17.38 4.26
N ARG A 222 -7.73 16.06 4.25
CA ARG A 222 -8.78 15.04 4.31
C ARG A 222 -8.61 14.18 5.54
N ARG A 223 -9.68 14.01 6.33
CA ARG A 223 -9.70 13.09 7.46
C ARG A 223 -10.52 11.82 7.14
N TYR A 224 -10.00 10.68 7.55
CA TYR A 224 -10.66 9.37 7.59
C TYR A 224 -10.65 8.86 9.03
N TYR A 225 -11.70 8.13 9.44
CA TYR A 225 -11.80 7.61 10.81
C TYR A 225 -12.67 6.35 10.87
N GLU A 226 -12.33 5.43 11.76
CA GLU A 226 -13.04 4.17 11.98
C GLU A 226 -12.92 3.71 13.46
N PRO A 227 -13.99 3.25 14.13
CA PRO A 227 -15.40 3.28 13.72
C PRO A 227 -16.03 4.68 13.88
N SER A 228 -17.18 4.88 13.22
CA SER A 228 -17.78 6.20 13.02
C SER A 228 -18.16 6.99 14.29
N GLU A 229 -18.18 6.39 15.48
CA GLU A 229 -18.69 7.07 16.70
C GLU A 229 -18.01 6.68 18.02
N ARG A 230 -16.93 5.88 18.05
CA ARG A 230 -16.34 5.43 19.33
C ARG A 230 -14.88 5.85 19.49
N ASN A 231 -14.69 6.75 20.46
CA ASN A 231 -13.44 7.22 21.06
C ASN A 231 -12.65 8.27 20.27
N ARG A 232 -12.82 9.55 20.66
CA ARG A 232 -11.88 10.62 20.28
C ARG A 232 -10.50 10.31 20.85
N ILE A 233 -9.46 10.39 20.02
CA ILE A 233 -8.07 10.27 20.49
C ILE A 233 -7.58 11.66 20.90
N VAL A 234 -7.37 11.84 22.20
CA VAL A 234 -6.87 13.10 22.78
C VAL A 234 -5.34 13.12 22.71
N LEU A 235 -4.80 14.12 22.01
CA LEU A 235 -3.36 14.35 21.84
C LEU A 235 -2.81 15.25 22.95
N LEU A 236 -3.51 16.34 23.26
CA LEU A 236 -3.19 17.30 24.33
C LEU A 236 -4.28 17.32 25.41
N GLY A 237 -3.91 17.36 26.68
CA GLY A 237 -4.83 17.47 27.81
C GLY A 237 -5.31 18.92 28.07
N PRO A 238 -6.30 19.11 28.96
CA PRO A 238 -6.95 20.40 29.18
C PRO A 238 -6.06 21.53 29.72
N GLU A 239 -4.91 21.22 30.36
CA GLU A 239 -3.92 22.22 30.81
C GLU A 239 -2.49 21.63 30.78
N ILE A 240 -1.56 22.29 30.08
CA ILE A 240 -0.10 22.01 30.18
C ILE A 240 0.51 23.15 30.98
N SER A 241 0.61 22.99 32.31
CA SER A 241 1.07 24.06 33.22
C SER A 241 2.59 24.20 33.31
N ASP A 242 3.37 23.24 32.80
CA ASP A 242 4.83 23.25 32.96
C ASP A 242 5.52 22.82 31.67
N VAL A 243 5.79 23.79 30.79
CA VAL A 243 6.69 23.61 29.63
C VAL A 243 8.00 24.33 29.95
N PRO A 244 9.17 23.65 29.97
CA PRO A 244 10.45 24.33 30.01
C PRO A 244 10.56 25.27 28.80
N SER A 245 10.93 26.53 29.03
CA SER A 245 11.17 27.50 27.95
C SER A 245 12.14 26.91 26.93
N ALA A 246 11.75 26.91 25.65
CA ALA A 246 12.59 26.50 24.54
C ALA A 246 13.96 27.21 24.60
N PRO A 247 15.07 26.53 24.22
CA PRO A 247 16.36 27.19 24.09
C PRO A 247 16.28 28.31 23.03
N PRO A 248 17.07 29.39 23.18
CA PRO A 248 16.98 30.54 22.28
C PRO A 248 17.27 30.14 20.83
N GLU A 249 16.35 30.45 19.93
CA GLU A 249 16.43 30.24 18.50
C GLU A 249 17.64 30.96 17.89
N GLN A 250 18.35 30.28 16.98
CA GLN A 250 19.26 30.93 16.05
C GLN A 250 18.44 31.45 14.86
N ASP A 251 18.51 32.77 14.63
CA ASP A 251 17.96 33.57 13.52
C ASP A 251 17.34 32.78 12.34
N THR A 252 16.08 32.38 12.49
CA THR A 252 15.14 32.16 11.39
C THR A 252 13.93 33.06 11.61
N PRO A 253 13.40 33.73 10.58
CA PRO A 253 12.24 34.60 10.74
C PRO A 253 11.00 33.76 11.08
N VAL A 254 10.67 33.66 12.36
CA VAL A 254 9.43 33.05 12.84
C VAL A 254 8.27 33.99 12.54
N TYR A 255 7.36 33.58 11.65
CA TYR A 255 6.08 34.27 11.47
C TYR A 255 5.15 33.93 12.65
N GLN A 256 5.33 34.59 13.79
CA GLN A 256 4.39 34.45 14.91
C GLN A 256 3.01 35.01 14.53
N LEU A 257 1.99 34.16 14.55
CA LEU A 257 0.60 34.56 14.38
C LEU A 257 0.07 35.09 15.73
N THR A 258 -0.08 36.41 15.89
CA THR A 258 -0.71 36.99 17.09
C THR A 258 -2.22 36.88 17.04
N TYR A 259 -2.80 36.12 17.99
CA TYR A 259 -4.26 35.94 18.14
C TYR A 259 -4.82 36.78 19.30
N VAL A 260 -6.07 37.22 19.17
CA VAL A 260 -6.88 37.94 20.17
C VAL A 260 -8.18 37.16 20.40
N THR A 261 -8.52 36.90 21.65
CA THR A 261 -9.71 36.12 22.03
C THR A 261 -10.98 36.99 21.98
N CYS A 262 -12.01 36.52 21.27
CA CYS A 262 -13.30 37.18 21.15
C CYS A 262 -14.08 37.09 22.48
N PRO A 263 -14.42 38.21 23.14
CA PRO A 263 -15.08 38.17 24.46
C PRO A 263 -16.54 37.67 24.43
N CYS A 264 -17.16 37.52 23.25
CA CYS A 264 -18.53 37.05 23.10
C CYS A 264 -18.64 35.52 22.95
N CYS A 265 -17.65 34.86 22.33
CA CYS A 265 -17.72 33.42 22.02
C CYS A 265 -16.42 32.64 22.31
N GLY A 266 -15.36 33.29 22.81
CA GLY A 266 -14.09 32.65 23.14
C GLY A 266 -13.20 32.28 21.94
N ALA A 267 -13.59 32.60 20.70
CA ALA A 267 -12.80 32.27 19.51
C ALA A 267 -11.56 33.18 19.37
N ASN A 268 -10.39 32.59 19.10
CA ASN A 268 -9.13 33.31 18.82
C ASN A 268 -9.09 33.82 17.37
N ASN A 269 -9.01 35.14 17.18
CA ASN A 269 -8.93 35.82 15.88
C ASN A 269 -7.58 36.53 15.72
N GLN A 270 -6.95 36.46 14.54
CA GLN A 270 -5.70 37.20 14.27
C GLN A 270 -5.93 38.72 14.39
N LYS A 271 -4.98 39.42 15.04
CA LYS A 271 -5.05 40.86 15.36
C LYS A 271 -5.28 41.78 14.13
N ASP A 272 -4.97 41.27 12.93
CA ASP A 272 -4.93 42.05 11.69
C ASP A 272 -6.14 41.79 10.76
N LYS A 273 -7.07 40.89 11.14
CA LYS A 273 -8.30 40.62 10.37
C LYS A 273 -9.47 41.42 10.93
N THR A 274 -9.47 42.74 10.72
CA THR A 274 -10.70 43.55 10.82
C THR A 274 -11.62 43.19 9.65
N PHE A 275 -12.73 42.49 9.92
CA PHE A 275 -13.75 42.22 8.91
C PHE A 275 -14.65 43.46 8.79
N LEU A 276 -14.40 44.29 7.77
CA LEU A 276 -15.22 45.47 7.48
C LEU A 276 -16.56 45.04 6.85
N CYS A 277 -17.66 45.59 7.35
CA CYS A 277 -18.97 45.41 6.71
C CYS A 277 -18.93 45.92 5.27
N ARG A 278 -19.34 45.10 4.29
CA ARG A 278 -19.27 45.48 2.86
C ARG A 278 -20.14 46.68 2.47
N GLU A 279 -21.13 47.04 3.28
CA GLU A 279 -22.04 48.16 3.01
C GLU A 279 -21.68 49.45 3.75
N CYS A 280 -21.18 49.38 4.98
CA CYS A 280 -20.91 50.57 5.80
C CYS A 280 -19.47 50.71 6.29
N GLY A 281 -18.61 49.71 6.04
CA GLY A 281 -17.19 49.77 6.37
C GLY A 281 -16.88 49.76 7.87
N THR A 282 -17.84 49.49 8.76
CA THR A 282 -17.56 49.38 10.20
C THR A 282 -17.01 48.00 10.56
N ASP A 283 -16.10 47.99 11.55
CA ASP A 283 -15.46 46.79 12.10
C ASP A 283 -16.50 45.84 12.70
N ASN A 284 -16.44 44.58 12.27
CA ASN A 284 -17.42 43.58 12.64
C ASN A 284 -16.73 42.43 13.40
N LEU A 285 -16.92 42.38 14.72
CA LEU A 285 -16.13 41.59 15.68
C LEU A 285 -16.30 40.05 15.64
N CYS A 286 -17.05 39.46 14.69
CA CYS A 286 -17.18 38.00 14.61
C CYS A 286 -17.87 37.50 13.31
N LYS A 287 -17.39 36.38 12.74
CA LYS A 287 -18.08 35.64 11.64
C LYS A 287 -19.45 35.09 12.06
N ASN A 288 -19.67 34.80 13.34
CA ASN A 288 -20.97 34.31 13.84
C ASN A 288 -22.07 35.40 13.92
N HIS A 289 -21.73 36.67 13.65
CA HIS A 289 -22.71 37.76 13.51
C HIS A 289 -22.91 38.18 12.05
N GLN A 290 -22.48 37.35 11.09
CA GLN A 290 -22.60 37.59 9.66
C GLN A 290 -23.70 36.72 9.06
N ASP A 291 -24.26 37.19 7.96
CA ASP A 291 -24.86 36.32 6.96
C ASP A 291 -23.71 35.69 6.15
N PRO A 292 -23.44 34.38 6.26
CA PRO A 292 -22.23 33.75 5.71
C PRO A 292 -22.11 33.91 4.18
N GLU A 293 -23.23 34.15 3.49
CA GLU A 293 -23.23 34.34 2.05
C GLU A 293 -22.89 35.77 1.60
N LEU A 294 -22.93 36.78 2.48
CA LEU A 294 -22.90 38.19 2.05
C LEU A 294 -21.96 39.15 2.80
N TYR A 295 -21.37 38.78 3.96
CA TYR A 295 -20.46 39.65 4.74
C TYR A 295 -21.05 41.05 5.11
N ILE A 296 -22.34 41.11 5.48
CA ILE A 296 -23.04 42.35 5.89
C ILE A 296 -23.27 42.34 7.42
N CYS A 297 -23.11 43.49 8.09
CA CYS A 297 -23.34 43.62 9.54
C CYS A 297 -24.82 43.66 9.91
N ARG A 298 -25.12 43.29 11.17
CA ARG A 298 -26.50 43.21 11.70
C ARG A 298 -27.30 44.50 11.48
N ALA A 299 -26.72 45.67 11.74
CA ALA A 299 -27.40 46.96 11.58
C ALA A 299 -27.77 47.26 10.10
N CYS A 300 -26.91 46.86 9.15
CA CYS A 300 -27.22 46.98 7.72
C CYS A 300 -28.30 45.97 7.28
N LYS A 301 -28.28 44.75 7.86
CA LYS A 301 -29.31 43.74 7.61
C LYS A 301 -30.69 44.20 8.10
N GLU A 302 -30.79 44.70 9.33
CA GLU A 302 -32.03 45.25 9.89
C GLU A 302 -32.55 46.44 9.06
N LYS A 303 -31.66 47.27 8.52
CA LYS A 303 -32.02 48.38 7.62
C LYS A 303 -32.57 47.89 6.27
N ARG A 304 -32.06 46.79 5.72
CA ARG A 304 -32.60 46.14 4.51
C ARG A 304 -34.01 45.60 4.75
N GLU A 305 -34.19 44.88 5.85
CA GLU A 305 -35.47 44.28 6.22
C GLU A 305 -36.53 45.37 6.44
N ARG A 306 -36.18 46.50 7.07
CA ARG A 306 -37.10 47.64 7.22
C ARG A 306 -37.49 48.29 5.90
N LYS A 307 -36.54 48.47 4.97
CA LYS A 307 -36.84 48.98 3.62
C LYS A 307 -37.74 48.04 2.83
N ALA A 308 -37.51 46.73 2.92
CA ALA A 308 -38.35 45.73 2.27
C ALA A 308 -39.78 45.75 2.83
N ALA A 309 -39.93 45.92 4.15
CA ALA A 309 -41.23 46.07 4.80
C ALA A 309 -41.96 47.37 4.38
N GLU A 310 -41.25 48.49 4.27
CA GLU A 310 -41.80 49.76 3.78
C GLU A 310 -42.26 49.68 2.31
N GLU A 311 -41.52 48.97 1.45
CA GLU A 311 -41.89 48.78 0.04
C GLU A 311 -43.11 47.86 -0.11
N LEU A 312 -43.20 46.80 0.72
CA LEU A 312 -44.36 45.93 0.79
C LEU A 312 -45.62 46.71 1.25
N ALA A 313 -45.48 47.56 2.27
CA ALA A 313 -46.54 48.44 2.75
C ALA A 313 -46.98 49.47 1.69
N ARG A 314 -46.05 49.95 0.86
CA ARG A 314 -46.34 50.87 -0.25
C ARG A 314 -47.08 50.18 -1.40
N LYS A 315 -46.75 48.93 -1.71
CA LYS A 315 -47.47 48.11 -2.71
C LYS A 315 -48.89 47.76 -2.24
N ALA A 316 -49.06 47.40 -0.97
CA ALA A 316 -50.37 47.17 -0.36
C ALA A 316 -51.27 48.43 -0.36
N LYS A 317 -50.69 49.64 -0.33
CA LYS A 317 -51.43 50.91 -0.46
C LYS A 317 -51.84 51.22 -1.90
N ALA A 318 -51.08 50.78 -2.90
CA ALA A 318 -51.35 51.03 -4.31
C ALA A 318 -52.49 50.15 -4.87
N GLU A 319 -52.64 48.93 -4.36
CA GLU A 319 -53.73 48.01 -4.73
C GLU A 319 -55.11 48.46 -4.23
N ASN A 320 -55.18 49.40 -3.28
CA ASN A 320 -56.44 49.89 -2.70
C ASN A 320 -57.01 51.14 -3.41
N THR A 321 -56.38 51.63 -4.48
CA THR A 321 -56.78 52.88 -5.19
C THR A 321 -57.09 52.70 -6.68
N GLY A 322 -57.12 51.49 -7.21
CA GLY A 322 -57.31 51.24 -8.65
C GLY A 322 -58.57 50.45 -8.98
N ASN A 323 -59.76 50.96 -8.66
CA ASN A 323 -61.02 50.33 -9.04
C ASN A 323 -61.85 51.31 -9.88
N GLN A 324 -61.80 51.19 -11.22
CA GLN A 324 -62.88 51.60 -12.15
C GLN A 324 -62.61 51.18 -13.61
N ALA A 325 -63.50 50.30 -14.12
CA ALA A 325 -64.05 50.18 -15.49
C ALA A 325 -63.09 49.85 -16.68
N GLN A 326 -63.43 49.09 -17.73
CA GLN A 326 -64.50 48.17 -18.14
C GLN A 326 -64.01 47.49 -19.48
N PRO A 327 -64.71 46.49 -20.06
CA PRO A 327 -64.12 45.41 -20.86
C PRO A 327 -64.41 45.44 -22.37
N ASP A 328 -63.61 44.67 -23.15
CA ASP A 328 -63.98 43.82 -24.30
C ASP A 328 -62.66 43.38 -24.97
N GLY A 329 -62.45 42.20 -25.55
CA GLY A 329 -63.22 41.01 -25.82
C GLY A 329 -62.33 40.11 -26.70
N GLY A 330 -62.54 38.78 -26.72
CA GLY A 330 -62.04 37.95 -27.82
C GLY A 330 -61.24 36.68 -27.50
N ARG A 331 -62.00 35.60 -27.31
CA ARG A 331 -61.78 34.19 -27.74
C ARG A 331 -60.69 33.31 -27.10
N VAL A 332 -61.12 32.05 -26.95
CA VAL A 332 -60.63 30.97 -26.09
C VAL A 332 -60.08 29.80 -26.92
N ARG A 333 -59.14 29.03 -26.35
CA ARG A 333 -58.99 27.53 -26.32
C ARG A 333 -57.59 27.00 -26.77
N PRO A 334 -57.12 25.85 -26.24
CA PRO A 334 -56.20 25.78 -25.10
C PRO A 334 -54.93 24.95 -25.44
N PRO A 335 -54.00 24.67 -24.49
CA PRO A 335 -52.62 24.31 -24.80
C PRO A 335 -52.39 22.81 -25.01
N LYS A 336 -51.45 22.48 -25.90
CA LYS A 336 -50.88 21.14 -26.07
C LYS A 336 -49.97 20.80 -24.89
N LYS A 337 -50.34 19.79 -24.10
CA LYS A 337 -49.42 19.05 -23.21
C LYS A 337 -48.83 17.88 -24.00
N GLY A 338 -47.51 17.83 -24.11
CA GLY A 338 -46.76 16.64 -24.51
C GLY A 338 -46.54 15.75 -23.28
N GLN A 339 -46.87 14.48 -23.42
CA GLN A 339 -46.75 13.44 -22.40
C GLN A 339 -45.96 12.27 -23.00
N HIS A 340 -45.14 11.66 -22.14
CA HIS A 340 -44.66 10.27 -22.15
C HIS A 340 -43.49 9.85 -23.05
N ASN A 341 -42.36 9.58 -22.37
CA ASN A 341 -41.79 8.25 -22.12
C ASN A 341 -41.86 7.23 -23.27
N PHE A 342 -40.70 6.98 -23.88
CA PHE A 342 -40.49 5.85 -24.78
C PHE A 342 -39.69 4.76 -24.05
N LEU A 343 -40.42 3.78 -23.51
CA LEU A 343 -39.93 2.48 -23.09
C LEU A 343 -40.36 1.48 -24.18
N LYS A 344 -39.40 0.82 -24.85
CA LYS A 344 -39.47 -0.55 -25.42
C LYS A 344 -38.35 -0.78 -26.43
N LEU A 345 -37.53 -1.79 -26.21
CA LEU A 345 -37.00 -2.62 -27.29
C LEU A 345 -37.03 -4.09 -26.86
N LEU A 346 -37.98 -4.82 -27.42
CA LEU A 346 -38.03 -6.29 -27.51
C LEU A 346 -38.25 -6.58 -28.99
N PHE A 347 -37.39 -7.41 -29.60
CA PHE A 347 -37.79 -8.37 -30.65
C PHE A 347 -36.59 -9.29 -30.94
N VAL A 348 -36.54 -10.48 -30.34
CA VAL A 348 -36.51 -11.79 -31.03
C VAL A 348 -36.98 -12.86 -30.02
N LEU A 349 -38.22 -13.33 -30.20
CA LEU A 349 -38.77 -14.61 -29.72
C LEU A 349 -39.05 -15.43 -30.99
N GLY A 350 -38.98 -16.76 -31.07
CA GLY A 350 -38.84 -17.80 -30.05
C GLY A 350 -38.51 -19.17 -30.72
N VAL A 351 -37.77 -20.04 -30.03
CA VAL A 351 -38.26 -21.25 -29.29
C VAL A 351 -38.55 -22.43 -30.25
N ILE A 352 -37.59 -23.32 -30.49
CA ILE A 352 -37.33 -24.62 -29.80
C ILE A 352 -38.25 -25.78 -30.27
N ALA A 353 -37.60 -26.67 -31.05
CA ALA A 353 -37.51 -28.14 -30.95
C ALA A 353 -38.52 -29.13 -31.59
N VAL A 354 -37.87 -30.21 -32.07
CA VAL A 354 -38.20 -31.66 -32.09
C VAL A 354 -38.54 -32.31 -33.44
N VAL A 355 -37.89 -33.48 -33.68
CA VAL A 355 -38.21 -34.64 -34.56
C VAL A 355 -37.54 -34.65 -35.95
N ILE A 356 -36.38 -35.32 -36.16
CA ILE A 356 -36.11 -36.76 -36.45
C ILE A 356 -36.50 -37.23 -37.88
N GLY A 357 -35.49 -37.76 -38.61
CA GLY A 357 -35.60 -38.81 -39.66
C GLY A 357 -35.80 -38.31 -41.10
N ALA A 358 -35.14 -38.83 -42.15
CA ALA A 358 -34.25 -39.98 -42.31
C ALA A 358 -33.61 -39.98 -43.73
N GLY A 359 -32.43 -40.61 -43.85
CA GLY A 359 -31.98 -41.37 -45.04
C GLY A 359 -31.01 -40.68 -46.01
N THR A 360 -29.89 -41.26 -46.45
CA THR A 360 -29.31 -42.61 -46.22
C THR A 360 -27.97 -42.72 -46.97
N VAL A 361 -27.07 -43.61 -46.48
CA VAL A 361 -26.08 -44.41 -47.26
C VAL A 361 -24.80 -43.65 -47.67
N LEU A 362 -23.60 -43.97 -47.15
CA LEU A 362 -22.83 -45.20 -47.43
C LEU A 362 -21.95 -45.68 -46.25
N TYR A 363 -22.11 -46.97 -45.94
CA TYR A 363 -21.13 -48.00 -45.55
C TYR A 363 -20.21 -47.88 -44.32
N SER A 364 -20.63 -48.59 -43.27
CA SER A 364 -19.76 -49.25 -42.28
C SER A 364 -19.34 -50.65 -42.76
N ASN A 365 -18.16 -51.14 -42.35
CA ASN A 365 -18.02 -52.43 -41.66
C ASN A 365 -16.56 -52.76 -41.29
N HIS A 366 -16.41 -53.36 -40.10
CA HIS A 366 -15.50 -54.47 -39.76
C HIS A 366 -13.98 -54.17 -39.61
N PHE A 367 -13.45 -54.25 -38.38
CA PHE A 367 -12.91 -55.47 -37.75
C PHE A 367 -12.12 -55.11 -36.47
N GLU A 368 -12.56 -55.59 -35.30
CA GLU A 368 -11.71 -55.78 -34.12
C GLU A 368 -11.27 -57.25 -34.09
N LYS A 369 -9.96 -57.51 -34.13
CA LYS A 369 -9.23 -58.55 -33.36
C LYS A 369 -7.81 -58.75 -33.89
N ASN A 370 -6.90 -58.95 -32.93
CA ASN A 370 -5.52 -59.45 -33.02
C ASN A 370 -4.40 -58.45 -33.35
N GLU A 371 -3.95 -57.74 -32.32
CA GLU A 371 -2.54 -57.33 -32.17
C GLU A 371 -1.99 -57.79 -30.81
N ASN A 372 -2.19 -59.07 -30.50
CA ASN A 372 -1.29 -59.79 -29.61
C ASN A 372 -0.58 -60.82 -30.48
N GLU A 373 0.75 -60.84 -30.41
CA GLU A 373 1.72 -61.60 -31.21
C GLU A 373 2.28 -60.81 -32.43
N LEU A 374 3.60 -60.56 -32.35
CA LEU A 374 4.50 -59.96 -33.37
C LEU A 374 4.78 -58.45 -33.26
N ARG A 375 5.33 -58.03 -32.12
CA ARG A 375 6.53 -57.16 -32.09
C ARG A 375 7.27 -57.28 -30.76
N ALA A 376 7.78 -58.49 -30.50
CA ALA A 376 8.90 -58.68 -29.60
C ALA A 376 10.17 -58.49 -30.43
N GLN A 377 10.86 -57.36 -30.27
CA GLN A 377 12.31 -57.22 -30.44
C GLN A 377 12.76 -55.82 -29.98
N GLN A 378 13.32 -55.80 -28.75
CA GLN A 378 14.30 -54.86 -28.19
C GLN A 378 13.84 -53.43 -27.84
N GLU A 379 13.36 -53.26 -26.60
CA GLU A 379 13.50 -52.03 -25.81
C GLU A 379 14.43 -52.34 -24.61
N PRO A 380 15.33 -51.43 -24.19
CA PRO A 380 16.03 -51.57 -22.92
C PRO A 380 15.13 -51.06 -21.79
N GLU A 381 14.43 -51.98 -21.13
CA GLU A 381 13.73 -51.70 -19.87
C GLU A 381 14.72 -51.66 -18.71
N GLY A 382 14.58 -50.63 -17.85
CA GLY A 382 15.02 -50.68 -16.46
C GLY A 382 16.04 -49.63 -16.02
N GLN A 383 15.73 -48.33 -16.05
CA GLN A 383 16.57 -47.32 -15.39
C GLN A 383 15.87 -46.11 -14.73
N THR A 384 14.54 -46.02 -14.62
CA THR A 384 13.93 -44.78 -14.06
C THR A 384 13.56 -44.87 -12.57
N GLN A 385 13.06 -46.01 -12.08
CA GLN A 385 12.63 -46.12 -10.68
C GLN A 385 13.78 -46.49 -9.71
N ASP A 386 14.70 -47.34 -10.16
CA ASP A 386 15.86 -47.76 -9.36
C ASP A 386 16.89 -46.64 -9.18
N GLU A 387 16.97 -45.65 -10.09
CA GLU A 387 17.95 -44.56 -9.97
C GLU A 387 17.53 -43.51 -8.92
N ALA A 388 16.23 -43.17 -8.84
CA ALA A 388 15.72 -42.28 -7.80
C ALA A 388 15.83 -42.92 -6.41
N GLU A 389 15.53 -44.22 -6.27
CA GLU A 389 15.72 -44.95 -5.02
C GLU A 389 17.19 -45.22 -4.69
N ARG A 390 18.06 -45.37 -5.69
CA ARG A 390 19.52 -45.45 -5.50
C ARG A 390 20.08 -44.12 -5.02
N LEU A 391 19.67 -43.00 -5.61
CA LEU A 391 20.11 -41.65 -5.21
C LEU A 391 19.64 -41.28 -3.80
N ALA A 392 18.44 -41.72 -3.40
CA ALA A 392 17.94 -41.60 -2.03
C ALA A 392 18.72 -42.50 -1.04
N ARG A 393 19.12 -43.71 -1.45
CA ARG A 393 19.95 -44.63 -0.65
C ARG A 393 21.43 -44.22 -0.56
N GLU A 394 21.95 -43.50 -1.55
CA GLU A 394 23.35 -43.02 -1.62
C GLU A 394 23.61 -41.72 -0.86
N GLY A 395 22.59 -41.09 -0.26
CA GLY A 395 22.77 -39.92 0.60
C GLY A 395 23.28 -38.68 -0.12
N VAL A 396 22.91 -38.47 -1.39
CA VAL A 396 23.43 -37.37 -2.22
C VAL A 396 22.63 -36.08 -1.98
N PHE A 397 22.68 -35.55 -0.77
CA PHE A 397 22.19 -34.20 -0.48
C PHE A 397 23.00 -33.18 -1.28
N GLY A 398 22.32 -32.20 -1.89
CA GLY A 398 23.00 -31.09 -2.54
C GLY A 398 23.63 -31.41 -3.91
N LYS A 399 23.24 -32.52 -4.56
CA LYS A 399 23.75 -32.85 -5.90
C LYS A 399 23.31 -31.79 -6.90
N GLU A 400 24.30 -31.15 -7.53
CA GLU A 400 24.06 -30.20 -8.61
C GLU A 400 23.72 -30.94 -9.91
N TRP A 401 22.67 -30.46 -10.59
CA TRP A 401 22.32 -30.81 -11.96
C TRP A 401 22.27 -29.53 -12.78
N LYS A 402 22.80 -29.56 -14.01
CA LYS A 402 22.70 -28.43 -14.95
C LYS A 402 21.82 -28.82 -16.11
N ASP A 403 20.84 -27.97 -16.41
CA ASP A 403 20.03 -28.13 -17.61
C ASP A 403 20.93 -28.03 -18.86
N PRO A 404 21.00 -29.07 -19.69
CA PRO A 404 21.92 -29.09 -20.83
C PRO A 404 21.55 -28.06 -21.92
N LYS A 405 20.30 -27.59 -21.97
CA LYS A 405 19.81 -26.65 -22.97
C LYS A 405 19.88 -25.21 -22.47
N THR A 406 19.52 -24.98 -21.21
CA THR A 406 19.49 -23.63 -20.64
C THR A 406 20.77 -23.27 -19.89
N GLY A 407 21.52 -24.24 -19.38
CA GLY A 407 22.73 -24.05 -18.56
C GLY A 407 22.43 -23.72 -17.10
N MET A 408 21.15 -23.56 -16.74
CA MET A 408 20.70 -23.26 -15.37
C MET A 408 21.10 -24.38 -14.42
N ALA A 409 21.60 -24.01 -13.23
CA ALA A 409 22.02 -24.95 -12.20
C ALA A 409 20.91 -25.18 -11.17
N PHE A 410 20.66 -26.44 -10.86
CA PHE A 410 19.68 -26.89 -9.87
C PHE A 410 20.33 -27.85 -8.87
N VAL A 411 19.68 -28.00 -7.74
CA VAL A 411 20.11 -28.82 -6.61
C VAL A 411 18.97 -29.78 -6.27
N TRP A 412 19.31 -31.06 -6.06
CA TRP A 412 18.34 -32.03 -5.55
C TRP A 412 18.00 -31.77 -4.08
N VAL A 413 16.71 -31.57 -3.81
CA VAL A 413 16.12 -31.43 -2.48
C VAL A 413 15.35 -32.72 -2.18
N PRO A 414 15.84 -33.58 -1.27
CA PRO A 414 15.17 -34.83 -0.96
C PRO A 414 13.89 -34.58 -0.15
N GLY A 415 12.84 -35.32 -0.47
CA GLY A 415 11.56 -35.21 0.24
C GLY A 415 11.68 -35.58 1.72
N GLY A 416 10.80 -35.02 2.53
CA GLY A 416 10.79 -35.18 3.98
C GLY A 416 9.69 -34.40 4.67
N THR A 417 9.57 -34.58 5.98
CA THR A 417 8.58 -33.88 6.81
C THR A 417 9.28 -32.91 7.75
N PHE A 418 8.77 -31.68 7.85
CA PHE A 418 9.36 -30.63 8.69
C PHE A 418 8.32 -29.81 9.44
N ASP A 419 8.78 -29.03 10.42
CA ASP A 419 7.98 -28.02 11.12
C ASP A 419 8.04 -26.69 10.34
N MET A 420 6.95 -26.36 9.64
CA MET A 420 6.82 -25.10 8.91
C MET A 420 6.32 -23.98 9.81
N GLY A 421 6.91 -22.79 9.67
CA GLY A 421 6.58 -21.59 10.44
C GLY A 421 7.61 -21.22 11.50
N ASP A 422 7.22 -20.33 12.42
CA ASP A 422 8.10 -19.76 13.44
C ASP A 422 8.42 -20.74 14.59
N THR A 423 9.51 -21.49 14.44
CA THR A 423 10.02 -22.44 15.45
C THR A 423 10.96 -21.82 16.51
N PHE A 424 11.21 -20.51 16.43
CA PHE A 424 12.11 -19.77 17.33
C PHE A 424 11.36 -18.82 18.26
N GLY A 425 10.09 -18.51 17.97
CA GLY A 425 9.22 -17.69 18.83
C GLY A 425 9.39 -16.19 18.63
N ASP A 426 10.14 -15.77 17.60
CA ASP A 426 10.42 -14.38 17.26
C ASP A 426 9.77 -13.93 15.94
N GLY A 427 8.90 -14.78 15.36
CA GLY A 427 8.16 -14.53 14.13
C GLY A 427 6.81 -13.87 14.31
N TYR A 428 6.27 -13.39 13.18
CA TYR A 428 5.01 -12.66 13.09
C TYR A 428 3.78 -13.60 13.16
N LYS A 429 2.56 -13.04 13.11
CA LYS A 429 1.31 -13.81 13.26
C LYS A 429 1.02 -14.72 12.06
N ASP A 430 1.43 -14.29 10.88
CA ASP A 430 1.34 -15.00 9.61
C ASP A 430 2.27 -16.22 9.52
N GLU A 431 3.30 -16.29 10.36
CA GLU A 431 4.23 -17.42 10.45
C GLU A 431 3.75 -18.51 11.42
N LYS A 432 2.51 -18.41 11.90
CA LYS A 432 1.93 -19.26 12.95
C LYS A 432 0.59 -19.84 12.50
N PRO A 433 0.12 -20.95 13.09
CA PRO A 433 0.86 -21.83 14.00
C PRO A 433 1.96 -22.62 13.28
N VAL A 434 2.93 -23.10 14.05
CA VAL A 434 3.85 -24.13 13.56
C VAL A 434 3.06 -25.40 13.28
N HIS A 435 3.24 -25.99 12.10
CA HIS A 435 2.55 -27.20 11.68
C HIS A 435 3.49 -28.13 10.90
N LYS A 436 3.13 -29.41 10.83
CA LYS A 436 3.91 -30.42 10.09
C LYS A 436 3.52 -30.39 8.62
N VAL A 437 4.52 -30.37 7.74
CA VAL A 437 4.31 -30.46 6.29
C VAL A 437 5.26 -31.51 5.72
N THR A 438 4.75 -32.37 4.84
CA THR A 438 5.53 -33.35 4.08
C THR A 438 5.69 -32.89 2.66
N VAL A 439 6.94 -32.82 2.18
CA VAL A 439 7.27 -32.37 0.82
C VAL A 439 7.90 -33.54 0.06
N ASP A 440 7.49 -33.74 -1.19
CA ASP A 440 8.12 -34.72 -2.10
C ASP A 440 9.56 -34.29 -2.48
N GLY A 441 10.32 -35.18 -3.11
CA GLY A 441 11.64 -34.81 -3.65
C GLY A 441 11.52 -33.98 -4.94
N PHE A 442 12.32 -32.93 -5.08
CA PHE A 442 12.33 -32.03 -6.24
C PHE A 442 13.71 -31.43 -6.49
N TYR A 443 13.90 -30.84 -7.67
CA TYR A 443 15.05 -30.00 -7.96
C TYR A 443 14.69 -28.53 -7.78
N MET A 444 15.56 -27.76 -7.12
CA MET A 444 15.42 -26.32 -6.94
C MET A 444 16.61 -25.57 -7.54
N GLY A 445 16.36 -24.41 -8.14
CA GLY A 445 17.41 -23.54 -8.69
C GLY A 445 18.47 -23.25 -7.63
N LYS A 446 19.74 -23.49 -7.96
CA LYS A 446 20.87 -23.26 -7.05
C LYS A 446 20.94 -21.80 -6.59
N TYR A 447 20.55 -20.91 -7.49
CA TYR A 447 20.46 -19.46 -7.32
C TYR A 447 19.05 -18.98 -7.69
N GLU A 448 18.74 -17.74 -7.32
CA GLU A 448 17.68 -16.97 -7.97
C GLU A 448 17.92 -16.95 -9.50
N VAL A 449 16.87 -16.84 -10.31
CA VAL A 449 17.04 -16.71 -11.76
C VAL A 449 17.84 -15.44 -12.05
N THR A 450 18.94 -15.58 -12.78
CA THR A 450 19.85 -14.47 -13.08
C THR A 450 19.37 -13.62 -14.26
N GLN A 451 19.93 -12.41 -14.40
CA GLN A 451 19.64 -11.53 -15.52
C GLN A 451 20.04 -12.16 -16.86
N GLU A 452 21.17 -12.88 -16.94
CA GLU A 452 21.56 -13.61 -18.15
C GLU A 452 20.56 -14.71 -18.51
N GLU A 453 20.18 -15.53 -17.53
CA GLU A 453 19.18 -16.59 -17.72
C GLU A 453 17.84 -16.03 -18.17
N TRP A 454 17.41 -14.91 -17.58
CA TRP A 454 16.22 -14.20 -18.02
C TRP A 454 16.33 -13.72 -19.46
N VAL A 455 17.41 -13.02 -19.83
CA VAL A 455 17.64 -12.51 -21.19
C VAL A 455 17.72 -13.65 -22.20
N LYS A 456 18.30 -14.79 -21.83
CA LYS A 456 18.38 -15.97 -22.69
C LYS A 456 16.99 -16.48 -23.09
N VAL A 457 16.01 -16.43 -22.19
CA VAL A 457 14.62 -16.84 -22.47
C VAL A 457 13.83 -15.69 -23.11
N MET A 458 13.80 -14.52 -22.48
CA MET A 458 12.85 -13.42 -22.76
C MET A 458 13.39 -12.34 -23.71
N LYS A 459 14.67 -12.40 -24.08
CA LYS A 459 15.35 -11.48 -25.01
C LYS A 459 15.34 -10.00 -24.60
N SER A 460 15.00 -9.70 -23.35
CA SER A 460 14.98 -8.36 -22.76
C SER A 460 15.29 -8.46 -21.26
N ASN A 461 15.78 -7.37 -20.66
CA ASN A 461 16.12 -7.33 -19.22
C ASN A 461 15.29 -6.26 -18.49
N PRO A 462 14.30 -6.65 -17.66
CA PRO A 462 13.44 -5.71 -16.94
C PRO A 462 14.10 -5.12 -15.68
N SER A 463 15.19 -5.72 -15.21
CA SER A 463 15.88 -5.37 -13.96
C SER A 463 16.29 -3.90 -13.91
N ASP A 464 16.15 -3.27 -12.75
CA ASP A 464 16.63 -1.92 -12.48
C ASP A 464 18.15 -1.90 -12.21
N PHE A 465 18.66 -2.88 -11.44
CA PHE A 465 20.07 -3.04 -11.11
C PHE A 465 20.83 -3.85 -12.17
N LYS A 466 21.08 -3.25 -13.32
CA LYS A 466 21.82 -3.87 -14.44
C LYS A 466 23.34 -3.79 -14.25
N LYS A 467 23.84 -4.50 -13.24
CA LYS A 467 25.25 -4.46 -12.81
C LYS A 467 26.13 -5.58 -13.38
N GLY A 468 25.51 -6.67 -13.83
CA GLY A 468 26.20 -7.82 -14.41
C GLY A 468 25.25 -8.98 -14.66
N ASP A 469 25.73 -9.96 -15.42
CA ASP A 469 24.96 -11.11 -15.89
C ASP A 469 24.48 -12.04 -14.76
N ARG A 470 25.29 -12.16 -13.71
CA ARG A 470 25.05 -13.05 -12.55
C ARG A 470 24.27 -12.40 -11.40
N TYR A 471 23.74 -11.19 -11.58
CA TYR A 471 22.80 -10.61 -10.63
C TYR A 471 21.43 -11.29 -10.79
N PRO A 472 20.61 -11.38 -9.74
CA PRO A 472 19.24 -11.86 -9.88
C PRO A 472 18.47 -10.95 -10.83
N VAL A 473 17.59 -11.55 -11.62
CA VAL A 473 16.57 -10.76 -12.32
C VAL A 473 15.60 -10.22 -11.29
N GLU A 474 15.37 -8.91 -11.34
CA GLU A 474 14.34 -8.26 -10.55
C GLU A 474 13.41 -7.41 -11.43
N ASN A 475 12.45 -6.74 -10.81
CA ASN A 475 11.41 -6.00 -11.51
C ASN A 475 10.57 -6.91 -12.42
N VAL A 476 10.27 -8.10 -11.91
CA VAL A 476 9.40 -9.11 -12.53
C VAL A 476 8.20 -9.40 -11.65
N SER A 477 7.01 -9.47 -12.26
CA SER A 477 5.77 -9.81 -11.54
C SER A 477 5.49 -11.30 -11.63
N TRP A 478 4.71 -11.81 -10.68
CA TRP A 478 4.21 -13.19 -10.71
C TRP A 478 3.53 -13.51 -12.05
N ASP A 479 2.69 -12.59 -12.54
CA ASP A 479 2.02 -12.71 -13.82
C ASP A 479 2.98 -12.80 -15.01
N MET A 480 4.07 -12.03 -15.01
CA MET A 480 5.09 -12.12 -16.06
C MET A 480 5.78 -13.50 -16.03
N ILE A 481 6.06 -14.01 -14.84
CA ILE A 481 6.73 -15.29 -14.65
C ILE A 481 5.85 -16.44 -15.16
N ILE A 482 4.61 -16.52 -14.68
CA ILE A 482 3.69 -17.61 -14.99
C ILE A 482 3.17 -17.54 -16.43
N LYS A 483 2.84 -16.35 -16.95
CA LYS A 483 2.21 -16.21 -18.27
C LYS A 483 3.20 -16.13 -19.43
N GLN A 484 4.47 -15.82 -19.15
CA GLN A 484 5.48 -15.59 -20.20
C GLN A 484 6.76 -16.38 -19.97
N PHE A 485 7.45 -16.16 -18.85
CA PHE A 485 8.79 -16.72 -18.65
C PHE A 485 8.80 -18.25 -18.60
N ILE A 486 8.01 -18.86 -17.72
CA ILE A 486 7.95 -20.32 -17.57
C ILE A 486 7.47 -21.00 -18.86
N PRO A 487 6.39 -20.53 -19.54
CA PRO A 487 6.00 -21.09 -20.83
C PRO A 487 7.10 -21.06 -21.90
N GLU A 488 7.88 -19.98 -22.00
CA GLU A 488 8.99 -19.93 -22.96
C GLU A 488 10.16 -20.82 -22.53
N LEU A 489 10.48 -20.87 -21.23
CA LEU A 489 11.53 -21.75 -20.71
C LEU A 489 11.22 -23.23 -20.96
N ASN A 490 9.97 -23.65 -20.73
CA ASN A 490 9.52 -25.03 -20.94
C ASN A 490 9.45 -25.44 -22.42
N LYS A 491 9.52 -24.49 -23.37
CA LYS A 491 9.73 -24.82 -24.80
C LYS A 491 11.19 -25.12 -25.11
N ILE A 492 12.11 -24.58 -24.31
CA ILE A 492 13.55 -24.74 -24.51
C ILE A 492 14.00 -26.03 -23.83
N SER A 493 13.60 -26.25 -22.57
CA SER A 493 14.04 -27.39 -21.77
C SER A 493 13.22 -28.68 -22.01
N ASP A 494 13.77 -29.81 -21.57
CA ASP A 494 13.04 -31.08 -21.45
C ASP A 494 12.35 -31.24 -20.08
N GLN A 495 12.56 -30.28 -19.17
CA GLN A 495 11.92 -30.26 -17.86
C GLN A 495 10.66 -29.39 -17.87
N THR A 496 9.74 -29.69 -16.94
CA THR A 496 8.57 -28.85 -16.66
C THR A 496 8.86 -27.99 -15.43
N TYR A 497 9.34 -26.78 -15.67
CA TYR A 497 9.61 -25.81 -14.61
C TYR A 497 8.33 -25.15 -14.11
N ARG A 498 8.36 -24.78 -12.83
CA ARG A 498 7.33 -24.00 -12.13
C ARG A 498 7.95 -23.15 -11.01
N LEU A 499 7.14 -22.28 -10.39
CA LEU A 499 7.49 -21.68 -9.11
C LEU A 499 7.45 -22.74 -7.99
N PRO A 500 8.27 -22.58 -6.93
CA PRO A 500 8.13 -23.40 -5.73
C PRO A 500 6.80 -23.13 -5.04
N THR A 501 6.26 -24.14 -4.38
CA THR A 501 5.27 -23.89 -3.33
C THR A 501 5.94 -23.21 -2.15
N GLU A 502 5.17 -22.53 -1.31
CA GLU A 502 5.66 -21.89 -0.11
C GLU A 502 6.33 -22.92 0.83
N ALA A 503 5.71 -24.10 0.94
CA ALA A 503 6.24 -25.21 1.73
C ALA A 503 7.57 -25.75 1.18
N GLU A 504 7.65 -25.96 -0.14
CA GLU A 504 8.90 -26.37 -0.80
C GLU A 504 10.02 -25.36 -0.57
N TRP A 505 9.70 -24.07 -0.69
CA TRP A 505 10.66 -22.99 -0.49
C TRP A 505 11.21 -23.00 0.95
N GLU A 506 10.34 -23.06 1.97
CA GLU A 506 10.81 -23.04 3.36
C GLU A 506 11.57 -24.32 3.73
N TYR A 507 11.08 -25.47 3.28
CA TYR A 507 11.76 -26.75 3.48
C TYR A 507 13.19 -26.73 2.92
N ALA A 508 13.34 -26.21 1.70
CA ALA A 508 14.64 -26.06 1.04
C ALA A 508 15.52 -25.01 1.72
N ALA A 509 14.97 -23.86 2.12
CA ALA A 509 15.69 -22.82 2.86
C ALA A 509 16.28 -23.37 4.16
N ARG A 510 15.51 -24.21 4.86
CA ARG A 510 15.89 -24.94 6.09
C ARG A 510 16.75 -26.18 5.83
N SER A 511 17.52 -26.21 4.74
CA SER A 511 18.44 -27.31 4.42
C SER A 511 17.79 -28.70 4.48
N GLY A 512 16.54 -28.83 4.01
CA GLY A 512 15.75 -30.06 4.11
C GLY A 512 14.99 -30.16 5.44
N GLY A 513 14.39 -29.06 5.88
CA GLY A 513 13.50 -29.04 7.04
C GLY A 513 14.17 -28.99 8.42
N LYS A 514 15.46 -28.69 8.50
CA LYS A 514 16.17 -28.49 9.76
C LYS A 514 15.67 -27.25 10.51
N LYS A 515 15.92 -27.22 11.82
CA LYS A 515 15.61 -26.06 12.65
C LYS A 515 16.68 -24.97 12.49
N GLU A 516 16.65 -24.26 11.36
CA GLU A 516 17.57 -23.18 11.03
C GLU A 516 16.83 -21.84 10.97
N LYS A 517 17.36 -20.80 11.62
CA LYS A 517 16.73 -19.47 11.63
C LYS A 517 16.88 -18.76 10.29
N TYR A 518 18.08 -18.82 9.73
CA TYR A 518 18.44 -18.40 8.38
C TYR A 518 18.79 -19.63 7.55
N ALA A 519 18.95 -19.48 6.24
CA ALA A 519 19.21 -20.61 5.36
C ALA A 519 20.67 -21.09 5.44
N GLY A 520 20.98 -21.97 6.39
CA GLY A 520 22.31 -22.56 6.59
C GLY A 520 22.69 -22.68 8.06
N GLU A 521 22.83 -21.55 8.75
CA GLU A 521 23.13 -21.44 10.19
C GLU A 521 22.62 -20.10 10.75
N ASP A 522 23.17 -19.61 11.87
CA ASP A 522 22.69 -18.41 12.56
C ASP A 522 23.42 -17.11 12.17
N ASP A 523 24.51 -17.17 11.41
CA ASP A 523 25.27 -15.99 10.96
C ASP A 523 24.64 -15.35 9.72
N VAL A 524 23.75 -14.38 9.94
CA VAL A 524 23.05 -13.67 8.87
C VAL A 524 23.99 -12.95 7.90
N ASP A 525 25.13 -12.44 8.37
CA ASP A 525 26.08 -11.71 7.52
C ASP A 525 26.83 -12.65 6.57
N ALA A 526 27.06 -13.89 6.98
CA ALA A 526 27.65 -14.90 6.10
C ALA A 526 26.66 -15.37 5.02
N LEU A 527 25.36 -15.35 5.31
CA LEU A 527 24.32 -15.99 4.49
C LEU A 527 23.55 -15.02 3.59
N ALA A 528 23.43 -13.75 3.99
CA ALA A 528 22.49 -12.84 3.37
C ALA A 528 23.09 -11.52 2.88
N TRP A 529 22.58 -11.06 1.74
CA TRP A 529 22.59 -9.65 1.36
C TRP A 529 21.32 -8.99 1.85
N TYR A 530 21.42 -8.16 2.87
CA TYR A 530 20.29 -7.51 3.53
C TYR A 530 20.66 -6.06 3.87
N ASP A 531 19.75 -5.29 4.47
CA ASP A 531 19.88 -3.83 4.58
C ASP A 531 21.24 -3.35 5.12
N ASP A 532 21.77 -4.00 6.18
CA ASP A 532 23.00 -3.56 6.83
C ASP A 532 24.26 -3.75 5.97
N ASN A 533 24.25 -4.71 5.03
CA ASN A 533 25.45 -5.13 4.30
C ASN A 533 25.33 -5.07 2.77
N SER A 534 24.13 -4.82 2.23
CA SER A 534 23.88 -4.82 0.78
C SER A 534 24.31 -3.55 0.07
N ASN A 535 24.58 -2.47 0.80
CA ASN A 535 24.82 -1.14 0.25
C ASN A 535 23.67 -0.66 -0.66
N GLY A 536 22.43 -1.04 -0.35
CA GLY A 536 21.23 -0.52 -1.01
C GLY A 536 20.95 -1.11 -2.41
N SER A 537 21.35 -2.36 -2.68
CA SER A 537 21.10 -2.99 -3.98
C SER A 537 21.29 -4.51 -3.98
N THR A 538 20.87 -5.17 -5.06
CA THR A 538 21.17 -6.59 -5.32
C THR A 538 22.67 -6.83 -5.54
N HIS A 539 23.08 -8.08 -5.35
CA HIS A 539 24.44 -8.58 -5.54
C HIS A 539 24.47 -9.81 -6.45
N GLU A 540 25.66 -10.16 -6.95
CA GLU A 540 25.85 -11.39 -7.71
C GLU A 540 25.46 -12.62 -6.88
N VAL A 541 24.71 -13.53 -7.51
CA VAL A 541 24.24 -14.75 -6.84
C VAL A 541 25.41 -15.66 -6.46
N GLY A 542 25.29 -16.31 -5.31
CA GLY A 542 26.28 -17.26 -4.81
C GLY A 542 27.56 -16.63 -4.26
N THR A 543 27.49 -15.37 -3.84
CA THR A 543 28.63 -14.65 -3.20
C THR A 543 28.60 -14.71 -1.67
N LYS A 544 27.47 -15.14 -1.09
CA LYS A 544 27.33 -15.51 0.32
C LYS A 544 27.47 -17.02 0.51
N ALA A 545 27.53 -17.48 1.75
CA ALA A 545 27.57 -18.91 2.07
C ALA A 545 26.24 -19.58 1.70
N PRO A 546 26.27 -20.82 1.17
CA PRO A 546 25.05 -21.58 0.92
C PRO A 546 24.50 -22.20 2.19
N ASN A 547 23.27 -22.69 2.11
CA ASN A 547 22.71 -23.56 3.12
C ASN A 547 23.25 -25.01 3.03
N GLY A 548 22.80 -25.87 3.94
CA GLY A 548 23.22 -27.28 4.01
C GLY A 548 22.84 -28.16 2.81
N LEU A 549 22.08 -27.62 1.84
CA LEU A 549 21.79 -28.26 0.56
C LEU A 549 22.60 -27.68 -0.60
N ASN A 550 23.50 -26.71 -0.37
CA ASN A 550 24.21 -25.99 -1.43
C ASN A 550 23.31 -25.05 -2.26
N LEU A 551 22.18 -24.59 -1.68
CA LEU A 551 21.35 -23.51 -2.20
C LEU A 551 21.87 -22.17 -1.67
N TYR A 552 21.95 -21.17 -2.54
CA TYR A 552 22.46 -19.84 -2.20
C TYR A 552 21.34 -18.81 -2.22
N ASP A 553 21.58 -17.72 -1.49
CA ASP A 553 20.72 -16.52 -1.48
C ASP A 553 19.28 -16.83 -1.04
N MET A 554 19.07 -17.91 -0.29
CA MET A 554 17.78 -18.26 0.32
C MET A 554 17.42 -17.34 1.51
N SER A 555 18.37 -16.50 1.95
CA SER A 555 18.17 -15.40 2.89
C SER A 555 18.74 -14.12 2.26
N GLY A 556 17.90 -13.12 1.99
CA GLY A 556 18.34 -11.84 1.42
C GLY A 556 18.34 -11.79 -0.12
N ASN A 557 19.13 -10.86 -0.68
CA ASN A 557 19.20 -10.48 -2.10
C ASN A 557 17.85 -10.00 -2.68
N VAL A 558 16.97 -10.87 -3.16
CA VAL A 558 15.60 -10.49 -3.56
C VAL A 558 14.54 -11.40 -2.96
N TRP A 559 13.33 -10.84 -2.78
CA TRP A 559 12.17 -11.63 -2.42
C TRP A 559 11.81 -12.56 -3.58
N GLU A 560 11.49 -13.81 -3.29
CA GLU A 560 11.21 -14.82 -4.30
C GLU A 560 9.71 -15.15 -4.35
N TRP A 561 9.11 -15.02 -5.53
CA TRP A 561 7.72 -15.43 -5.77
C TRP A 561 7.49 -16.94 -5.57
N CYS A 562 6.43 -17.28 -4.85
CA CYS A 562 5.90 -18.64 -4.72
C CYS A 562 4.58 -18.82 -5.50
N GLU A 563 4.14 -20.06 -5.68
CA GLU A 563 2.87 -20.38 -6.34
C GLU A 563 1.64 -19.99 -5.49
N ASP A 564 1.76 -20.04 -4.17
CA ASP A 564 0.68 -19.96 -3.19
C ASP A 564 -0.05 -18.61 -3.17
N ASP A 565 -1.35 -18.67 -2.87
CA ASP A 565 -2.13 -17.48 -2.52
C ASP A 565 -1.81 -17.05 -1.07
N TRP A 566 -2.00 -15.77 -0.78
CA TRP A 566 -1.73 -15.26 0.57
C TRP A 566 -2.83 -15.62 1.58
N HIS A 567 -2.43 -16.18 2.73
CA HIS A 567 -3.26 -16.35 3.93
C HIS A 567 -2.59 -15.67 5.13
N ASN A 568 -3.38 -15.13 6.05
CA ASN A 568 -2.87 -14.32 7.17
C ASN A 568 -2.22 -15.15 8.29
N ASN A 569 -2.24 -16.48 8.21
CA ASN A 569 -1.67 -17.45 9.14
C ASN A 569 -1.63 -18.85 8.47
N TYR A 570 -1.27 -19.88 9.23
CA TYR A 570 -1.26 -21.28 8.79
C TYR A 570 -2.46 -22.11 9.27
N ASP A 571 -3.54 -21.48 9.74
CA ASP A 571 -4.74 -22.20 10.15
C ASP A 571 -5.42 -22.82 8.92
N GLY A 572 -5.35 -24.14 8.80
CA GLY A 572 -5.90 -24.87 7.65
C GLY A 572 -4.96 -24.97 6.45
N ALA A 573 -3.66 -24.69 6.63
CA ALA A 573 -2.65 -24.87 5.60
C ALA A 573 -2.56 -26.35 5.15
N PRO A 574 -2.26 -26.63 3.86
CA PRO A 574 -1.95 -27.97 3.40
C PRO A 574 -0.74 -28.57 4.12
N ASP A 575 -0.79 -29.86 4.44
CA ASP A 575 0.27 -30.62 5.11
C ASP A 575 1.07 -31.54 4.17
N ASP A 576 0.80 -31.47 2.86
CA ASP A 576 1.33 -32.35 1.81
C ASP A 576 2.26 -31.63 0.81
N GLY A 577 2.69 -30.41 1.14
CA GLY A 577 3.63 -29.63 0.35
C GLY A 577 3.03 -29.01 -0.92
N THR A 578 1.74 -29.22 -1.19
CA THR A 578 1.04 -28.59 -2.30
C THR A 578 0.82 -27.09 -2.06
N ALA A 579 0.68 -26.32 -3.14
CA ALA A 579 0.43 -24.88 -3.03
C ALA A 579 -0.94 -24.61 -2.42
N TRP A 580 -1.01 -23.72 -1.43
CA TRP A 580 -2.25 -23.26 -0.84
C TRP A 580 -2.94 -22.26 -1.78
N MET A 581 -3.87 -22.76 -2.58
CA MET A 581 -4.59 -21.96 -3.57
C MET A 581 -6.07 -21.85 -3.23
N ASP A 582 -6.61 -20.64 -3.32
CA ASP A 582 -8.04 -20.41 -3.20
C ASP A 582 -8.74 -20.66 -4.55
N SER A 583 -10.04 -20.95 -4.49
CA SER A 583 -10.90 -21.01 -5.67
C SER A 583 -12.14 -20.13 -5.44
N PRO A 584 -12.20 -18.94 -6.05
CA PRO A 584 -11.23 -18.33 -6.97
C PRO A 584 -9.90 -17.96 -6.29
N ARG A 585 -8.82 -17.82 -7.06
CA ARG A 585 -7.48 -17.44 -6.55
C ARG A 585 -7.54 -16.17 -5.70
N GLY A 586 -6.74 -16.13 -4.65
CA GLY A 586 -6.59 -14.99 -3.76
C GLY A 586 -6.08 -13.74 -4.47
N ALA A 587 -6.23 -12.58 -3.82
CA ALA A 587 -5.82 -11.28 -4.38
C ALA A 587 -4.29 -11.12 -4.47
N ASP A 588 -3.56 -11.74 -3.56
CA ASP A 588 -2.10 -11.64 -3.44
C ASP A 588 -1.45 -13.04 -3.51
N ARG A 589 -0.16 -13.08 -3.82
CA ARG A 589 0.70 -14.28 -3.81
C ARG A 589 1.78 -14.16 -2.75
N VAL A 590 2.23 -15.30 -2.24
CA VAL A 590 3.31 -15.37 -1.26
C VAL A 590 4.66 -15.05 -1.90
N VAL A 591 5.52 -14.34 -1.16
CA VAL A 591 6.94 -14.17 -1.45
C VAL A 591 7.78 -14.50 -0.21
N ARG A 592 8.97 -15.07 -0.42
CA ARG A 592 9.85 -15.58 0.64
C ARG A 592 11.30 -15.06 0.51
N GLY A 593 12.13 -15.28 1.53
CA GLY A 593 13.59 -15.05 1.47
C GLY A 593 14.08 -13.72 2.03
N GLY A 594 13.28 -12.67 2.02
CA GLY A 594 13.78 -11.33 2.33
C GLY A 594 14.43 -10.69 1.12
N GLY A 595 15.25 -9.66 1.33
CA GLY A 595 15.92 -8.96 0.23
C GLY A 595 16.92 -7.93 0.73
N TRP A 596 17.63 -7.31 -0.19
CA TRP A 596 18.74 -6.40 0.10
C TRP A 596 18.37 -5.19 0.97
N TYR A 597 17.08 -4.83 1.07
CA TYR A 597 16.60 -3.61 1.73
C TYR A 597 15.90 -3.86 3.08
N VAL A 598 15.83 -5.13 3.52
CA VAL A 598 15.14 -5.49 4.76
C VAL A 598 16.13 -5.92 5.83
N SER A 599 15.77 -5.76 7.10
CA SER A 599 16.61 -6.19 8.22
C SER A 599 16.77 -7.71 8.30
N ALA A 600 17.75 -8.14 9.09
CA ALA A 600 17.92 -9.51 9.53
C ALA A 600 16.64 -10.20 10.04
N GLY A 601 15.68 -9.48 10.62
CA GLY A 601 14.40 -10.07 11.07
C GLY A 601 13.48 -10.57 9.95
N LEU A 602 13.68 -10.10 8.72
CA LEU A 602 12.86 -10.42 7.54
C LEU A 602 13.54 -11.34 6.53
N VAL A 603 14.80 -11.72 6.75
CA VAL A 603 15.51 -12.72 5.93
C VAL A 603 15.51 -14.11 6.58
N ARG A 604 14.75 -14.28 7.68
CA ARG A 604 14.54 -15.58 8.35
C ARG A 604 13.82 -16.54 7.41
N SER A 605 14.12 -17.84 7.52
CA SER A 605 13.52 -18.89 6.70
C SER A 605 11.99 -18.96 6.81
N ALA A 606 11.43 -18.60 7.97
CA ALA A 606 9.98 -18.54 8.20
C ALA A 606 9.32 -17.23 7.75
N SER A 607 10.09 -16.18 7.45
CA SER A 607 9.50 -14.87 7.15
C SER A 607 8.65 -14.93 5.88
N ARG A 608 7.39 -14.50 6.00
CA ARG A 608 6.44 -14.44 4.89
C ARG A 608 6.18 -13.00 4.47
N ARG A 609 5.86 -12.82 3.20
CA ARG A 609 5.34 -11.57 2.64
C ARG A 609 4.36 -11.87 1.51
N ARG A 610 3.71 -10.82 1.03
CA ARG A 610 2.77 -10.90 -0.09
C ARG A 610 2.98 -9.79 -1.11
N GLY A 611 2.54 -10.05 -2.32
CA GLY A 611 2.36 -9.03 -3.34
C GLY A 611 1.23 -9.40 -4.29
N ALA A 612 0.53 -8.40 -4.81
CA ALA A 612 -0.42 -8.62 -5.88
C ALA A 612 0.30 -9.17 -7.13
N PRO A 613 -0.32 -10.07 -7.90
CA PRO A 613 0.37 -10.84 -8.94
C PRO A 613 0.88 -9.98 -10.11
N ASP A 614 0.37 -8.76 -10.29
CA ASP A 614 0.79 -7.80 -11.31
C ASP A 614 1.92 -6.87 -10.84
N VAL A 615 2.22 -6.85 -9.54
CA VAL A 615 3.24 -5.98 -8.95
C VAL A 615 4.64 -6.52 -9.22
N ARG A 616 5.60 -5.61 -9.39
CA ARG A 616 7.02 -5.90 -9.62
C ARG A 616 7.90 -4.78 -9.06
N GLY A 617 9.16 -5.05 -8.76
CA GLY A 617 10.14 -4.01 -8.44
C GLY A 617 11.54 -4.59 -8.20
N ASN A 618 12.49 -3.70 -7.95
CA ASN A 618 13.93 -3.97 -7.80
C ASN A 618 14.37 -4.83 -6.61
N VAL A 619 13.41 -5.44 -5.94
CA VAL A 619 13.58 -6.29 -4.77
C VAL A 619 12.80 -7.60 -4.91
N LEU A 620 12.17 -7.84 -6.06
CA LEU A 620 11.40 -9.03 -6.39
C LEU A 620 12.05 -9.78 -7.53
N GLY A 621 12.48 -11.00 -7.25
CA GLY A 621 12.84 -11.99 -8.26
C GLY A 621 12.06 -13.29 -8.03
N PHE A 622 12.68 -14.39 -8.40
CA PHE A 622 12.12 -15.72 -8.22
C PHE A 622 13.19 -16.79 -8.44
N ARG A 623 12.83 -18.00 -8.06
CA ARG A 623 13.59 -19.21 -8.28
C ARG A 623 12.66 -20.26 -8.88
N LEU A 624 13.26 -21.25 -9.53
CA LEU A 624 12.52 -22.31 -10.20
C LEU A 624 12.65 -23.63 -9.46
N VAL A 625 11.61 -24.46 -9.60
CA VAL A 625 11.68 -25.88 -9.28
C VAL A 625 11.17 -26.72 -10.44
N PHE A 626 11.53 -27.99 -10.45
CA PHE A 626 10.87 -29.02 -11.23
C PHE A 626 10.90 -30.34 -10.47
N GLN A 627 9.90 -31.18 -10.72
CA GLN A 627 9.87 -32.51 -10.11
C GLN A 627 10.66 -33.48 -10.97
N ALA A 628 11.45 -34.35 -10.36
CA ALA A 628 12.05 -35.47 -11.08
C ALA A 628 10.91 -36.39 -11.54
N VAL A 629 10.85 -36.67 -12.84
CA VAL A 629 9.89 -37.63 -13.39
C VAL A 629 10.15 -38.99 -12.72
N LYS A 630 9.11 -39.59 -12.12
CA LYS A 630 9.17 -40.91 -11.51
C LYS A 630 9.49 -42.01 -12.52
#